data_AF-A0A956QIA0-F1
#
_entry.id   AF-A0A956QIA0-F1
#
_cell.length_a   1.000
_cell.length_b   1.000
_cell.length_c   1.000
_cell.angle_alpha   90.00
_cell.angle_beta   90.00
_cell.angle_gamma   90.00
#
_symmetry.space_group_name_H-M   'P 1'
#
loop_
_entity.id
_entity.type
_entity.pdbx_description
1 polymer ?
#
loop_
_entity_poly.entity_id
_entity_poly.type
_entity_poly.pdbx_seq_one_letter_code
_entity_poly.pdbx_strand_id
1 'polypeptide(L)'
;MSQTKPVSSSPETQEIIELCLAISDGDESALEQLATKVAQRHAEMNTAHDTFFGEVEAQGEEFYNTYQAELDEIGVQFRAYEDALDQIVVALEGDDTAAFYRGAEAIAEASHRLRVSQARYEEKYLSTGPSQFPLINLFHNLATGLRMGQAPLQLWHDHCQAYIDFYQKALEEVENSEARTKPGVAERETAFKRILELIGELKQLDRKAPNSRFSTLIDGLNAAHLDLEASFETYHRHVFTEGPTESPAVNWLLKVAKEYRDGKTQGFVLKSMAEEHLERTRKGLEDLEPALEADLDPGVLTEESARMQEAMEGLEDALLALIEYADNPAMDPEIVADTLALLESCGQKLGSAYLNVQSFNERAGQVICVHCQTENPPGTRVCSGCQRRLPQLEAGVTAVEGGPAPGASQENVMTDVMQAIFADCEAFENGQIAKDDFLAKLDRREADIEQAQAKLDPMMPPEVPEEGPPEDLAAAEDFAAIAEDALDLLRAGLEECREGLDHMRQAATENNPDLMSRGKQLYYNGSQKMWQVRRLDQAVDAYAAGGSTEEMVDLSGA
;
A
#
# COMPACT_ATOMS: atom_id res chain seq x y z
N MET A 1 -29.67 16.96 -26.41
CA MET A 1 -28.57 16.15 -25.86
C MET A 1 -28.48 14.90 -26.71
N SER A 2 -27.32 14.57 -27.27
CA SER A 2 -27.15 13.34 -28.04
C SER A 2 -27.27 12.18 -27.05
N GLN A 3 -28.36 11.41 -27.10
CA GLN A 3 -28.45 10.19 -26.31
C GLN A 3 -27.40 9.21 -26.85
N THR A 4 -26.54 8.71 -25.95
CA THR A 4 -25.54 7.69 -26.28
C THR A 4 -26.27 6.42 -26.68
N LYS A 5 -25.92 5.81 -27.81
CA LYS A 5 -26.55 4.56 -28.23
C LYS A 5 -26.16 3.43 -27.26
N PRO A 6 -27.13 2.62 -26.76
CA PRO A 6 -26.81 1.45 -25.95
C PRO A 6 -25.96 0.47 -26.76
N VAL A 7 -25.01 -0.20 -26.08
CA VAL A 7 -24.08 -1.16 -26.68
C VAL A 7 -23.87 -2.36 -25.76
N SER A 8 -23.72 -3.54 -26.33
CA SER A 8 -23.35 -4.78 -25.64
C SER A 8 -22.10 -5.41 -26.27
N SER A 9 -21.31 -6.10 -25.45
CA SER A 9 -20.17 -6.90 -25.90
C SER A 9 -20.57 -8.28 -26.45
N SER A 10 -21.80 -8.75 -26.20
CA SER A 10 -22.34 -9.97 -26.80
C SER A 10 -22.90 -9.64 -28.19
N PRO A 11 -22.40 -10.26 -29.27
CA PRO A 11 -22.93 -10.05 -30.62
C PRO A 11 -24.44 -10.32 -30.71
N GLU A 12 -24.92 -11.35 -30.00
CA GLU A 12 -26.32 -11.76 -30.00
C GLU A 12 -27.20 -10.72 -29.29
N THR A 13 -26.72 -10.17 -28.17
CA THR A 13 -27.41 -9.11 -27.43
C THR A 13 -27.38 -7.80 -28.22
N GLN A 14 -26.26 -7.51 -28.89
CA GLN A 14 -26.09 -6.31 -29.71
C GLN A 14 -27.05 -6.32 -30.91
N GLU A 15 -27.28 -7.48 -31.55
CA GLU A 15 -28.27 -7.60 -32.62
C GLU A 15 -29.69 -7.26 -32.13
N ILE A 16 -30.08 -7.70 -30.93
CA ILE A 16 -31.37 -7.35 -30.32
C ILE A 16 -31.47 -5.84 -30.06
N ILE A 17 -30.41 -5.24 -29.52
CA ILE A 17 -30.33 -3.79 -29.27
C ILE A 17 -30.52 -3.02 -30.59
N GLU A 18 -29.81 -3.40 -31.64
CA GLU A 18 -29.88 -2.75 -32.95
C GLU A 18 -31.28 -2.83 -33.57
N LEU A 19 -31.94 -3.98 -33.46
CA LEU A 19 -33.32 -4.16 -33.91
C LEU A 19 -34.31 -3.29 -33.11
N CYS A 20 -34.15 -3.22 -31.78
CA CYS A 20 -34.98 -2.34 -30.94
C CYS A 20 -34.81 -0.86 -31.32
N LEU A 21 -33.58 -0.42 -31.59
CA LEU A 21 -33.29 0.95 -32.02
C LEU A 21 -33.87 1.24 -33.41
N ALA A 22 -33.77 0.30 -34.35
CA ALA A 22 -34.37 0.43 -35.68
C ALA A 22 -35.89 0.65 -35.60
N ILE A 23 -36.59 -0.14 -34.77
CA ILE A 23 -38.05 0.01 -34.57
C ILE A 23 -38.37 1.33 -33.88
N SER A 24 -37.58 1.73 -32.87
CA SER A 24 -37.74 3.04 -32.21
C SER A 24 -37.57 4.20 -33.20
N ASP A 25 -36.73 4.04 -34.23
CA ASP A 25 -36.52 5.00 -35.32
C ASP A 25 -37.58 4.91 -36.43
N GLY A 26 -38.55 3.99 -36.31
CA GLY A 26 -39.70 3.82 -37.20
C GLY A 26 -39.58 2.70 -38.25
N ASP A 27 -38.57 1.83 -38.15
CA ASP A 27 -38.44 0.66 -39.03
C ASP A 27 -39.26 -0.54 -38.51
N GLU A 28 -40.54 -0.58 -38.88
CA GLU A 28 -41.44 -1.69 -38.52
C GLU A 28 -41.03 -3.03 -39.15
N SER A 29 -40.17 -3.04 -40.18
CA SER A 29 -39.76 -4.30 -40.83
C SER A 29 -38.88 -5.18 -39.94
N ALA A 30 -38.28 -4.60 -38.90
CA ALA A 30 -37.43 -5.30 -37.93
C ALA A 30 -38.23 -6.07 -36.85
N LEU A 31 -39.56 -5.89 -36.74
CA LEU A 31 -40.38 -6.50 -35.68
C LEU A 31 -40.34 -8.04 -35.67
N GLU A 32 -40.48 -8.67 -36.84
CA GLU A 32 -40.47 -10.14 -36.94
C GLU A 32 -39.10 -10.74 -36.57
N GLN A 33 -38.03 -10.08 -37.00
CA GLN A 33 -36.67 -10.48 -36.66
C GLN A 33 -36.40 -10.30 -35.16
N LEU A 34 -36.84 -9.17 -34.57
CA LEU A 34 -36.70 -8.92 -33.14
C LEU A 34 -37.43 -9.99 -32.32
N ALA A 35 -38.69 -10.29 -32.65
CA ALA A 35 -39.47 -11.31 -31.96
C ALA A 35 -38.78 -12.68 -31.96
N THR A 36 -38.22 -13.07 -33.12
CA THR A 36 -37.48 -14.33 -33.27
C THR A 36 -36.21 -14.34 -32.40
N LYS A 37 -35.45 -13.24 -32.41
CA LYS A 37 -34.18 -13.12 -31.69
C LYS A 37 -34.37 -13.07 -30.17
N VAL A 38 -35.39 -12.34 -29.70
CA VAL A 38 -35.74 -12.28 -28.27
C VAL A 38 -36.18 -13.65 -27.78
N ALA A 39 -37.03 -14.37 -28.50
CA ALA A 39 -37.46 -15.72 -28.13
C ALA A 39 -36.28 -16.72 -28.10
N GLN A 40 -35.39 -16.68 -29.09
CA GLN A 40 -34.17 -17.48 -29.09
C GLN A 40 -33.30 -17.16 -27.87
N ARG A 41 -33.09 -15.87 -27.60
CA ARG A 41 -32.23 -15.43 -26.50
C ARG A 41 -32.79 -15.80 -25.14
N HIS A 42 -34.10 -15.71 -24.96
CA HIS A 42 -34.77 -16.15 -23.74
C HIS A 42 -34.53 -17.64 -23.46
N ALA A 43 -34.60 -18.49 -24.49
CA ALA A 43 -34.31 -19.92 -24.35
C ALA A 43 -32.83 -20.20 -24.04
N GLU A 44 -31.91 -19.47 -24.68
CA GLU A 44 -30.47 -19.55 -24.40
C GLU A 44 -30.14 -19.13 -22.96
N MET A 45 -30.72 -18.02 -22.48
CA MET A 45 -30.48 -17.51 -21.14
C MET A 45 -31.00 -18.46 -20.06
N ASN A 46 -32.18 -19.07 -20.25
CA ASN A 46 -32.70 -20.07 -19.32
C ASN A 46 -31.82 -21.31 -19.28
N THR A 47 -31.37 -21.78 -20.46
CA THR A 47 -30.43 -22.91 -20.54
C THR A 47 -29.11 -22.58 -19.85
N ALA A 48 -28.57 -21.37 -20.04
CA ALA A 48 -27.33 -20.93 -19.42
C ALA A 48 -27.46 -20.78 -17.90
N HIS A 49 -28.57 -20.22 -17.41
CA HIS A 49 -28.89 -20.14 -15.99
C HIS A 49 -28.94 -21.52 -15.34
N ASP A 50 -29.73 -22.43 -15.91
CA ASP A 50 -29.92 -23.78 -15.37
C ASP A 50 -28.63 -24.60 -15.41
N THR A 51 -27.83 -24.42 -16.47
CA THR A 51 -26.51 -25.06 -16.57
C THR A 51 -25.57 -24.52 -15.49
N PHE A 52 -25.47 -23.20 -15.36
CA PHE A 52 -24.59 -22.56 -14.39
C PHE A 52 -24.93 -22.96 -12.95
N PHE A 53 -26.19 -22.79 -12.53
CA PHE A 53 -26.59 -23.13 -11.16
C PHE A 53 -26.63 -24.65 -10.92
N GLY A 54 -26.91 -25.45 -11.95
CA GLY A 54 -26.78 -26.90 -11.86
C GLY A 54 -25.33 -27.36 -11.64
N GLU A 55 -24.36 -26.71 -12.29
CA GLU A 55 -22.94 -26.96 -12.07
C GLU A 55 -22.50 -26.54 -10.66
N VAL A 56 -22.98 -25.40 -10.17
CA VAL A 56 -22.74 -24.91 -8.79
C VAL A 56 -23.31 -25.86 -7.75
N GLU A 57 -24.56 -26.31 -7.90
CA GLU A 57 -25.17 -27.29 -7.01
C GLU A 57 -24.40 -28.62 -6.98
N ALA A 58 -23.86 -29.04 -8.12
CA ALA A 58 -23.06 -30.26 -8.24
C ALA A 58 -21.71 -30.19 -7.49
N GLN A 59 -21.25 -29.00 -7.07
CA GLN A 59 -20.07 -28.82 -6.22
C GLN A 59 -20.37 -29.00 -4.72
N GLY A 60 -21.65 -28.93 -4.32
CA GLY A 60 -22.10 -29.15 -2.94
C GLY A 60 -22.26 -27.87 -2.10
N GLU A 61 -22.80 -28.04 -0.89
CA GLU A 61 -23.23 -26.94 -0.01
C GLU A 61 -22.07 -26.07 0.50
N GLU A 62 -20.91 -26.68 0.79
CA GLU A 62 -19.72 -25.95 1.23
C GLU A 62 -19.20 -24.98 0.14
N PHE A 63 -19.23 -25.42 -1.11
CA PHE A 63 -18.90 -24.59 -2.26
C PHE A 63 -19.86 -23.41 -2.38
N TYR A 64 -21.17 -23.68 -2.37
CA TYR A 64 -22.19 -22.64 -2.45
C TYR A 64 -22.02 -21.60 -1.33
N ASN A 65 -21.80 -22.04 -0.08
CA ASN A 65 -21.59 -21.14 1.05
C ASN A 65 -20.33 -20.27 0.92
N THR A 66 -19.27 -20.80 0.30
CA THR A 66 -18.02 -20.07 0.07
C THR A 66 -18.19 -18.90 -0.92
N TYR A 67 -19.02 -19.09 -1.95
CA TYR A 67 -19.25 -18.12 -3.03
C TYR A 67 -20.66 -17.51 -3.02
N GLN A 68 -21.37 -17.60 -1.90
CA GLN A 68 -22.80 -17.28 -1.82
C GLN A 68 -23.10 -15.87 -2.34
N ALA A 69 -22.33 -14.88 -1.91
CA ALA A 69 -22.56 -13.48 -2.29
C ALA A 69 -22.45 -13.28 -3.81
N GLU A 70 -21.44 -13.87 -4.45
CA GLU A 70 -21.20 -13.74 -5.89
C GLU A 70 -22.22 -14.55 -6.70
N LEU A 71 -22.61 -15.73 -6.23
CA LEU A 71 -23.63 -16.58 -6.85
C LEU A 71 -25.02 -15.93 -6.78
N ASP A 72 -25.38 -15.33 -5.63
CA ASP A 72 -26.63 -14.59 -5.45
C ASP A 72 -26.66 -13.37 -6.38
N GLU A 73 -25.54 -12.64 -6.52
CA GLU A 73 -25.41 -11.52 -7.45
C GLU A 73 -25.62 -11.95 -8.90
N ILE A 74 -24.98 -13.05 -9.34
CA ILE A 74 -25.19 -13.63 -10.68
C ILE A 74 -26.66 -14.02 -10.90
N GLY A 75 -27.30 -14.64 -9.91
CA GLY A 75 -28.72 -15.01 -10.00
C GLY A 75 -29.63 -13.80 -10.15
N VAL A 76 -29.32 -12.69 -9.47
CA VAL A 76 -30.02 -11.41 -9.66
C VAL A 76 -29.82 -10.88 -11.09
N GLN A 77 -28.60 -10.95 -11.64
CA GLN A 77 -28.34 -10.44 -12.98
C GLN A 77 -28.96 -11.30 -14.10
N PHE A 78 -29.05 -12.62 -13.92
CA PHE A 78 -29.81 -13.48 -14.84
C PHE A 78 -31.28 -13.07 -14.91
N ARG A 79 -31.93 -12.85 -13.74
CA ARG A 79 -33.32 -12.37 -13.67
C ARG A 79 -33.48 -10.99 -14.29
N ALA A 80 -32.56 -10.05 -14.02
CA ALA A 80 -32.62 -8.72 -14.63
C ALA A 80 -32.51 -8.76 -16.17
N TYR A 81 -31.74 -9.72 -16.70
CA TYR A 81 -31.64 -9.94 -18.14
C TYR A 81 -32.95 -10.52 -18.71
N GLU A 82 -33.55 -11.50 -18.02
CA GLU A 82 -34.86 -12.07 -18.38
C GLU A 82 -35.96 -10.99 -18.35
N ASP A 83 -36.04 -10.20 -17.28
CA ASP A 83 -36.97 -9.08 -17.14
C ASP A 83 -36.82 -8.05 -18.28
N ALA A 84 -35.59 -7.81 -18.75
CA ALA A 84 -35.33 -6.91 -19.88
C ALA A 84 -35.82 -7.50 -21.22
N LEU A 85 -35.65 -8.82 -21.43
CA LEU A 85 -36.23 -9.50 -22.58
C LEU A 85 -37.76 -9.47 -22.55
N ASP A 86 -38.37 -9.71 -21.39
CA ASP A 86 -39.82 -9.64 -21.20
C ASP A 86 -40.39 -8.26 -21.48
N GLN A 87 -39.68 -7.19 -21.09
CA GLN A 87 -40.07 -5.82 -21.45
C GLN A 87 -40.10 -5.61 -22.97
N ILE A 88 -39.16 -6.21 -23.71
CA ILE A 88 -39.15 -6.15 -25.17
C ILE A 88 -40.31 -6.97 -25.75
N VAL A 89 -40.64 -8.13 -25.17
CA VAL A 89 -41.83 -8.93 -25.56
C VAL A 89 -43.12 -8.14 -25.38
N VAL A 90 -43.28 -7.45 -24.25
CA VAL A 90 -44.44 -6.58 -24.01
C VAL A 90 -44.48 -5.42 -25.02
N ALA A 91 -43.33 -4.87 -25.39
CA ALA A 91 -43.24 -3.83 -26.42
C ALA A 91 -43.67 -4.34 -27.81
N LEU A 92 -43.35 -5.60 -28.15
CA LEU A 92 -43.78 -6.24 -29.41
C LEU A 92 -45.31 -6.37 -29.54
N GLU A 93 -46.04 -6.37 -28.42
CA GLU A 93 -47.50 -6.45 -28.39
C GLU A 93 -48.18 -5.06 -28.37
N GLY A 94 -47.42 -3.99 -28.20
CA GLY A 94 -47.91 -2.62 -28.04
C GLY A 94 -47.53 -1.68 -29.18
N ASP A 95 -48.15 -0.49 -29.18
CA ASP A 95 -47.86 0.59 -30.15
C ASP A 95 -46.84 1.63 -29.60
N ASP A 96 -46.23 1.38 -28.44
CA ASP A 96 -45.28 2.33 -27.81
C ASP A 96 -43.85 2.12 -28.35
N THR A 97 -43.50 2.87 -29.40
CA THR A 97 -42.15 2.81 -29.98
C THR A 97 -41.05 3.19 -28.99
N ALA A 98 -41.34 4.02 -27.98
CA ALA A 98 -40.37 4.37 -26.94
C ALA A 98 -40.10 3.21 -25.98
N ALA A 99 -40.94 2.18 -25.94
CA ALA A 99 -40.70 0.97 -25.15
C ALA A 99 -39.52 0.16 -25.70
N PHE A 100 -39.30 0.13 -27.02
CA PHE A 100 -38.15 -0.55 -27.61
C PHE A 100 -36.83 0.09 -27.21
N TYR A 101 -36.77 1.42 -27.17
CA TYR A 101 -35.57 2.12 -26.70
C TYR A 101 -35.26 1.78 -25.23
N ARG A 102 -36.27 1.81 -24.35
CA ARG A 102 -36.11 1.43 -22.93
C ARG A 102 -35.68 -0.03 -22.79
N GLY A 103 -36.25 -0.93 -23.58
CA GLY A 103 -35.84 -2.33 -23.63
C GLY A 103 -34.38 -2.51 -24.07
N ALA A 104 -33.93 -1.75 -25.06
CA ALA A 104 -32.55 -1.73 -25.52
C ALA A 104 -31.57 -1.25 -24.44
N GLU A 105 -31.93 -0.20 -23.70
CA GLU A 105 -31.13 0.27 -22.55
C GLU A 105 -31.07 -0.79 -21.44
N ALA A 106 -32.22 -1.35 -21.07
CA ALA A 106 -32.32 -2.35 -20.00
C ALA A 106 -31.52 -3.61 -20.31
N ILE A 107 -31.61 -4.15 -21.53
CA ILE A 107 -30.87 -5.37 -21.90
C ILE A 107 -29.37 -5.11 -22.03
N ALA A 108 -28.96 -3.91 -22.49
CA ALA A 108 -27.55 -3.52 -22.53
C ALA A 108 -26.96 -3.45 -21.11
N GLU A 109 -27.69 -2.82 -20.19
CA GLU A 109 -27.29 -2.71 -18.78
C GLU A 109 -27.23 -4.09 -18.09
N ALA A 110 -28.28 -4.90 -18.22
CA ALA A 110 -28.35 -6.23 -17.63
C ALA A 110 -27.23 -7.15 -18.18
N SER A 111 -26.98 -7.10 -19.49
CA SER A 111 -25.89 -7.84 -20.14
C SER A 111 -24.52 -7.44 -19.60
N HIS A 112 -24.28 -6.15 -19.39
CA HIS A 112 -23.02 -5.67 -18.84
C HIS A 112 -22.84 -6.12 -17.40
N ARG A 113 -23.88 -5.95 -16.56
CA ARG A 113 -23.83 -6.32 -15.14
C ARG A 113 -23.64 -7.82 -14.95
N LEU A 114 -24.34 -8.66 -15.70
CA LEU A 114 -24.17 -10.11 -15.64
C LEU A 114 -22.71 -10.52 -15.89
N ARG A 115 -22.08 -9.93 -16.93
CA ARG A 115 -20.67 -10.19 -17.24
C ARG A 115 -19.73 -9.74 -16.11
N VAL A 116 -20.00 -8.58 -15.50
CA VAL A 116 -19.21 -8.08 -14.37
C VAL A 116 -19.32 -9.01 -13.16
N SER A 117 -20.54 -9.45 -12.81
CA SER A 117 -20.76 -10.36 -11.69
C SER A 117 -20.13 -11.74 -11.95
N GLN A 118 -20.19 -12.24 -13.19
CA GLN A 118 -19.48 -13.46 -13.60
C GLN A 118 -17.96 -13.31 -13.44
N ALA A 119 -17.38 -12.21 -13.92
CA ALA A 119 -15.94 -11.97 -13.77
C ALA A 119 -15.50 -11.90 -12.30
N ARG A 120 -16.30 -11.29 -11.41
CA ARG A 120 -16.03 -11.26 -9.97
C ARG A 120 -16.09 -12.66 -9.34
N TYR A 121 -17.10 -13.44 -9.69
CA TYR A 121 -17.20 -14.83 -9.25
C TYR A 121 -15.98 -15.65 -9.72
N GLU A 122 -15.60 -15.52 -11.00
CA GLU A 122 -14.43 -16.18 -11.56
C GLU A 122 -13.15 -15.75 -10.82
N GLU A 123 -12.93 -14.46 -10.60
CA GLU A 123 -11.80 -13.94 -9.85
C GLU A 123 -11.72 -14.51 -8.43
N LYS A 124 -12.86 -14.56 -7.71
CA LYS A 124 -12.92 -15.14 -6.37
C LYS A 124 -12.69 -16.65 -6.38
N TYR A 125 -13.28 -17.35 -7.33
CA TYR A 125 -13.09 -18.79 -7.50
C TYR A 125 -11.63 -19.11 -7.84
N LEU A 126 -10.99 -18.30 -8.70
CA LEU A 126 -9.59 -18.42 -9.07
C LEU A 126 -8.65 -18.03 -7.94
N SER A 127 -9.01 -17.08 -7.08
CA SER A 127 -8.18 -16.73 -5.91
C SER A 127 -8.30 -17.74 -4.77
N THR A 128 -9.32 -18.60 -4.78
CA THR A 128 -9.49 -19.64 -3.75
C THR A 128 -8.64 -20.86 -4.07
N GLY A 129 -7.63 -21.09 -3.24
CA GLY A 129 -6.78 -22.27 -3.29
C GLY A 129 -5.52 -22.11 -2.44
N PRO A 130 -4.61 -23.11 -2.48
CA PRO A 130 -3.41 -23.12 -1.64
C PRO A 130 -2.30 -22.16 -2.12
N SER A 131 -2.41 -21.60 -3.32
CA SER A 131 -1.41 -20.70 -3.91
C SER A 131 -1.85 -19.24 -3.82
N GLN A 132 -0.88 -18.33 -3.70
CA GLN A 132 -1.12 -16.89 -3.87
C GLN A 132 -1.37 -16.48 -5.32
N PHE A 133 -1.10 -17.37 -6.28
CA PHE A 133 -1.23 -17.11 -7.71
C PHE A 133 -2.56 -17.68 -8.24
N PRO A 134 -3.50 -16.83 -8.71
CA PRO A 134 -4.82 -17.29 -9.18
C PRO A 134 -4.75 -18.36 -10.28
N LEU A 135 -3.75 -18.28 -11.15
CA LEU A 135 -3.53 -19.25 -12.23
C LEU A 135 -3.21 -20.65 -11.70
N ILE A 136 -2.54 -20.75 -10.56
CA ILE A 136 -2.15 -22.04 -9.98
C ILE A 136 -3.33 -22.66 -9.26
N ASN A 137 -4.14 -21.84 -8.60
CA ASN A 137 -5.41 -22.24 -8.04
C ASN A 137 -6.39 -22.70 -9.14
N LEU A 138 -6.41 -22.08 -10.32
CA LEU A 138 -7.14 -22.60 -11.49
C LEU A 138 -6.73 -24.04 -11.80
N PHE A 139 -5.44 -24.32 -11.93
CA PHE A 139 -4.95 -25.68 -12.20
C PHE A 139 -5.30 -26.65 -11.06
N HIS A 140 -5.25 -26.19 -9.81
CA HIS A 140 -5.65 -26.98 -8.65
C HIS A 140 -7.14 -27.36 -8.70
N ASN A 141 -7.99 -26.38 -9.00
CA ASN A 141 -9.44 -26.55 -9.07
C ASN A 141 -9.83 -27.42 -10.27
N LEU A 142 -9.24 -27.19 -11.46
CA LEU A 142 -9.46 -28.03 -12.64
C LEU A 142 -8.95 -29.46 -12.45
N ALA A 143 -7.80 -29.67 -11.81
CA ALA A 143 -7.29 -31.01 -11.51
C ALA A 143 -8.22 -31.76 -10.54
N THR A 144 -8.76 -31.06 -9.54
CA THR A 144 -9.75 -31.60 -8.61
C THR A 144 -11.05 -31.97 -9.34
N GLY A 145 -11.60 -31.06 -10.13
CA GLY A 145 -12.79 -31.29 -10.94
C GLY A 145 -12.61 -32.44 -11.93
N LEU A 146 -11.46 -32.55 -12.60
CA LEU A 146 -11.14 -33.63 -13.53
C LEU A 146 -11.15 -34.99 -12.84
N ARG A 147 -10.59 -35.07 -11.63
CA ARG A 147 -10.55 -36.30 -10.82
C ARG A 147 -11.93 -36.69 -10.29
N MET A 148 -12.75 -35.70 -9.92
CA MET A 148 -14.12 -35.92 -9.48
C MET A 148 -15.08 -36.20 -10.65
N GLY A 149 -14.61 -36.04 -11.89
CA GLY A 149 -15.44 -36.21 -13.10
C GLY A 149 -16.37 -35.03 -13.38
N GLN A 150 -16.17 -33.91 -12.68
CA GLN A 150 -16.90 -32.65 -12.86
C GLN A 150 -16.31 -31.81 -14.01
N ALA A 151 -15.02 -31.97 -14.32
CA ALA A 151 -14.37 -31.29 -15.45
C ALA A 151 -14.04 -32.25 -16.59
N PRO A 152 -14.38 -31.92 -17.85
CA PRO A 152 -13.97 -32.72 -19.01
C PRO A 152 -12.45 -32.74 -19.20
N LEU A 153 -11.89 -33.88 -19.66
CA LEU A 153 -10.46 -33.98 -19.97
C LEU A 153 -10.01 -32.98 -21.05
N GLN A 154 -10.89 -32.70 -22.02
CA GLN A 154 -10.60 -31.73 -23.07
C GLN A 154 -10.41 -30.32 -22.51
N LEU A 155 -11.26 -29.91 -21.57
CA LEU A 155 -11.16 -28.61 -20.90
C LEU A 155 -9.80 -28.44 -20.19
N TRP A 156 -9.36 -29.49 -19.47
CA TRP A 156 -8.03 -29.54 -18.85
C TRP A 156 -6.90 -29.38 -19.87
N HIS A 157 -6.93 -30.15 -20.96
CA HIS A 157 -5.91 -30.07 -22.01
C HIS A 157 -5.87 -28.71 -22.70
N ASP A 158 -7.03 -28.11 -22.97
CA ASP A 158 -7.14 -26.81 -23.63
C ASP A 158 -6.55 -25.71 -22.75
N HIS A 159 -6.84 -25.73 -21.44
CA HIS A 159 -6.26 -24.78 -20.49
C HIS A 159 -4.74 -24.95 -20.40
N CYS A 160 -4.25 -26.18 -20.20
CA CYS A 160 -2.80 -26.42 -20.19
C CYS A 160 -2.12 -25.94 -21.48
N GLN A 161 -2.75 -26.14 -22.65
CA GLN A 161 -2.17 -25.67 -23.92
C GLN A 161 -2.15 -24.14 -24.00
N ALA A 162 -3.24 -23.46 -23.63
CA ALA A 162 -3.30 -21.99 -23.66
C ALA A 162 -2.19 -21.37 -22.79
N TYR A 163 -1.91 -21.93 -21.62
CA TYR A 163 -0.82 -21.44 -20.76
C TYR A 163 0.57 -21.80 -21.29
N ILE A 164 0.74 -22.97 -21.94
CA ILE A 164 1.98 -23.29 -22.65
C ILE A 164 2.26 -22.22 -23.71
N ASP A 165 1.27 -21.88 -24.53
CA ASP A 165 1.42 -20.89 -25.60
C ASP A 165 1.76 -19.50 -25.03
N PHE A 166 1.09 -19.09 -23.95
CA PHE A 166 1.36 -17.84 -23.23
C PHE A 166 2.81 -17.77 -22.72
N TYR A 167 3.25 -18.79 -21.99
CA TYR A 167 4.59 -18.81 -21.40
C TYR A 167 5.70 -19.02 -22.43
N GLN A 168 5.42 -19.70 -23.55
CA GLN A 168 6.35 -19.80 -24.67
C GLN A 168 6.62 -18.42 -25.28
N LYS A 169 5.56 -17.65 -25.53
CA LYS A 169 5.71 -16.28 -26.03
C LYS A 169 6.48 -15.39 -25.05
N ALA A 170 6.16 -15.46 -23.76
CA ALA A 170 6.89 -14.71 -22.73
C ALA A 170 8.37 -15.10 -22.68
N LEU A 171 8.69 -16.40 -22.81
CA LEU A 171 10.07 -16.87 -22.88
C LEU A 171 10.78 -16.37 -24.14
N GLU A 172 10.14 -16.40 -25.30
CA GLU A 172 10.69 -15.86 -26.55
C GLU A 172 11.01 -14.36 -26.42
N GLU A 173 10.16 -13.58 -25.75
CA GLU A 173 10.42 -12.16 -25.48
C GLU A 173 11.66 -11.96 -24.58
N VAL A 174 11.85 -12.81 -23.58
CA VAL A 174 13.06 -12.80 -22.73
C VAL A 174 14.31 -13.19 -23.52
N GLU A 175 14.24 -14.26 -24.31
CA GLU A 175 15.38 -14.76 -25.09
C GLU A 175 15.85 -13.77 -26.16
N ASN A 176 14.92 -12.97 -26.71
CA ASN A 176 15.19 -11.93 -27.70
C ASN A 176 15.44 -10.54 -27.09
N SER A 177 15.42 -10.41 -25.76
CA SER A 177 15.62 -9.12 -25.09
C SER A 177 17.07 -8.63 -25.16
N GLU A 178 17.26 -7.34 -25.44
CA GLU A 178 18.56 -6.66 -25.30
C GLU A 178 19.07 -6.66 -23.85
N ALA A 179 18.17 -6.87 -22.87
CA ALA A 179 18.47 -6.93 -21.46
C ALA A 179 18.92 -8.32 -20.98
N ARG A 180 19.15 -9.30 -21.87
CA ARG A 180 19.40 -10.71 -21.48
C ARG A 180 20.57 -10.91 -20.52
N THR A 181 21.58 -10.04 -20.56
CA THR A 181 22.75 -10.10 -19.67
C THR A 181 22.57 -9.34 -18.35
N LYS A 182 21.42 -8.69 -18.14
CA LYS A 182 21.15 -7.91 -16.92
C LYS A 182 20.74 -8.83 -15.77
N PRO A 183 21.01 -8.44 -14.51
CA PRO A 183 20.59 -9.18 -13.32
C PRO A 183 19.10 -9.54 -13.34
N GLY A 184 18.76 -10.77 -12.93
CA GLY A 184 17.39 -11.26 -12.86
C GLY A 184 16.85 -11.84 -14.17
N VAL A 185 17.45 -11.55 -15.33
CA VAL A 185 16.91 -11.99 -16.62
C VAL A 185 17.22 -13.47 -16.92
N ALA A 186 18.38 -13.97 -16.49
CA ALA A 186 18.73 -15.39 -16.63
C ALA A 186 17.89 -16.28 -15.71
N GLU A 187 17.62 -15.79 -14.49
CA GLU A 187 16.73 -16.42 -13.52
C GLU A 187 15.30 -16.46 -14.06
N ARG A 188 14.84 -15.38 -14.71
CA ARG A 188 13.54 -15.33 -15.40
C ARG A 188 13.43 -16.36 -16.52
N GLU A 189 14.45 -16.45 -17.36
CA GLU A 189 14.53 -17.45 -18.45
C GLU A 189 14.41 -18.88 -17.88
N THR A 190 15.10 -19.14 -16.76
CA THR A 190 15.07 -20.43 -16.06
C THR A 190 13.68 -20.73 -15.48
N ALA A 191 13.06 -19.76 -14.82
CA ALA A 191 11.72 -19.90 -14.24
C ALA A 191 10.66 -20.18 -15.32
N PHE A 192 10.67 -19.45 -16.44
CA PHE A 192 9.76 -19.73 -17.57
C PHE A 192 9.95 -21.12 -18.16
N LYS A 193 11.19 -21.57 -18.36
CA LYS A 193 11.49 -22.93 -18.83
C LYS A 193 10.94 -23.98 -17.88
N ARG A 194 11.08 -23.76 -16.57
CA ARG A 194 10.55 -24.66 -15.55
C ARG A 194 9.03 -24.69 -15.53
N ILE A 195 8.37 -23.54 -15.65
CA ILE A 195 6.90 -23.44 -15.76
C ILE A 195 6.41 -24.23 -16.98
N LEU A 196 7.03 -24.05 -18.15
CA LEU A 196 6.65 -24.76 -19.38
C LEU A 196 6.80 -26.28 -19.26
N GLU A 197 7.88 -26.75 -18.65
CA GLU A 197 8.08 -28.18 -18.37
C GLU A 197 6.96 -28.73 -17.48
N LEU A 198 6.66 -28.04 -16.37
CA LEU A 198 5.65 -28.47 -15.41
C LEU A 198 4.24 -28.49 -15.99
N ILE A 199 3.85 -27.46 -16.76
CA ILE A 199 2.54 -27.43 -17.44
C ILE A 199 2.49 -28.51 -18.53
N GLY A 200 3.61 -28.75 -19.23
CA GLY A 200 3.74 -29.85 -20.18
C GLY A 200 3.50 -31.22 -19.54
N GLU A 201 4.05 -31.45 -18.34
CA GLU A 201 3.81 -32.66 -17.54
C GLU A 201 2.36 -32.75 -17.03
N LEU A 202 1.79 -31.65 -16.54
CA LEU A 202 0.39 -31.56 -16.09
C LEU A 202 -0.57 -31.92 -17.22
N LYS A 203 -0.32 -31.43 -18.43
CA LYS A 203 -1.13 -31.72 -19.62
C LYS A 203 -1.21 -33.22 -19.93
N GLN A 204 -0.20 -34.02 -19.58
CA GLN A 204 -0.20 -35.47 -19.82
C GLN A 204 -1.03 -36.26 -18.79
N LEU A 205 -1.47 -35.61 -17.70
CA LEU A 205 -2.27 -36.27 -16.67
C LEU A 205 -3.73 -36.40 -17.09
N ASP A 206 -4.32 -37.55 -16.75
CA ASP A 206 -5.75 -37.81 -16.92
C ASP A 206 -6.42 -38.03 -15.55
N ARG A 207 -7.73 -38.29 -15.56
CA ARG A 207 -8.52 -38.56 -14.35
C ARG A 207 -8.01 -39.74 -13.50
N LYS A 208 -7.19 -40.64 -14.06
CA LYS A 208 -6.66 -41.83 -13.37
C LYS A 208 -5.32 -41.56 -12.70
N ALA A 209 -4.67 -40.43 -12.99
CA ALA A 209 -3.40 -40.10 -12.40
C ALA A 209 -3.53 -39.94 -10.85
N PRO A 210 -2.53 -40.39 -10.07
CA PRO A 210 -2.55 -40.26 -8.62
C PRO A 210 -2.64 -38.80 -8.17
N ASN A 211 -3.40 -38.52 -7.10
CA ASN A 211 -3.52 -37.15 -6.55
C ASN A 211 -2.17 -36.53 -6.20
N SER A 212 -1.26 -37.34 -5.66
CA SER A 212 0.09 -36.90 -5.29
C SER A 212 0.85 -36.36 -6.50
N ARG A 213 0.61 -36.91 -7.71
CA ARG A 213 1.27 -36.43 -8.92
C ARG A 213 0.78 -35.05 -9.33
N PHE A 214 -0.53 -34.80 -9.27
CA PHE A 214 -1.10 -33.47 -9.49
C PHE A 214 -0.55 -32.46 -8.47
N SER A 215 -0.66 -32.78 -7.18
CA SER A 215 -0.17 -31.92 -6.09
C SER A 215 1.30 -31.57 -6.29
N THR A 216 2.18 -32.55 -6.50
CA THR A 216 3.61 -32.29 -6.69
C THR A 216 3.91 -31.38 -7.88
N LEU A 217 3.17 -31.49 -8.98
CA LEU A 217 3.37 -30.62 -10.15
C LEU A 217 2.82 -29.22 -9.92
N ILE A 218 1.67 -29.08 -9.24
CA ILE A 218 1.09 -27.79 -8.86
C ILE A 218 1.98 -27.07 -7.84
N ASP A 219 2.50 -27.78 -6.85
CA ASP A 219 3.46 -27.25 -5.87
C ASP A 219 4.75 -26.79 -6.57
N GLY A 220 5.23 -27.58 -7.54
CA GLY A 220 6.35 -27.22 -8.39
C GLY A 220 6.06 -25.98 -9.23
N LEU A 221 4.83 -25.84 -9.75
CA LEU A 221 4.40 -24.67 -10.51
C LEU A 221 4.37 -23.42 -9.63
N ASN A 222 3.92 -23.56 -8.38
CA ASN A 222 3.94 -22.51 -7.37
C ASN A 222 5.36 -22.03 -7.06
N ALA A 223 6.28 -22.96 -6.81
CA ALA A 223 7.68 -22.63 -6.60
C ALA A 223 8.28 -21.90 -7.82
N ALA A 224 8.00 -22.36 -9.04
CA ALA A 224 8.52 -21.71 -10.25
C ALA A 224 7.95 -20.30 -10.48
N HIS A 225 6.72 -20.01 -10.03
CA HIS A 225 6.17 -18.65 -10.07
C HIS A 225 6.78 -17.74 -9.00
N LEU A 226 7.10 -18.27 -7.81
CA LEU A 226 7.87 -17.53 -6.80
C LEU A 226 9.27 -17.17 -7.32
N ASP A 227 9.94 -18.12 -7.98
CA ASP A 227 11.24 -17.87 -8.62
C ASP A 227 11.12 -16.80 -9.72
N LEU A 228 10.02 -16.85 -10.49
CA LEU A 228 9.72 -15.85 -11.51
C LEU A 228 9.53 -14.46 -10.89
N GLU A 229 8.74 -14.33 -9.83
CA GLU A 229 8.50 -13.08 -9.09
C GLU A 229 9.81 -12.51 -8.52
N ALA A 230 10.63 -13.33 -7.86
CA ALA A 230 11.95 -12.93 -7.36
C ALA A 230 12.90 -12.45 -8.48
N SER A 231 12.79 -13.05 -9.68
CA SER A 231 13.53 -12.61 -10.86
C SER A 231 13.08 -11.22 -11.35
N PHE A 232 11.78 -10.90 -11.24
CA PHE A 232 11.26 -9.55 -11.49
C PHE A 232 11.81 -8.55 -10.49
N GLU A 233 11.79 -8.87 -9.20
CA GLU A 233 12.34 -8.00 -8.16
C GLU A 233 13.83 -7.74 -8.36
N THR A 234 14.61 -8.76 -8.72
CA THR A 234 16.06 -8.62 -8.97
C THR A 234 16.32 -7.69 -10.16
N TYR A 235 15.59 -7.88 -11.26
CA TYR A 235 15.70 -7.02 -12.43
C TYR A 235 15.23 -5.60 -12.14
N HIS A 236 14.10 -5.44 -11.44
CA HIS A 236 13.59 -4.14 -11.02
C HIS A 236 14.59 -3.44 -10.13
N ARG A 237 15.17 -4.11 -9.13
CA ARG A 237 16.24 -3.55 -8.28
C ARG A 237 17.43 -3.06 -9.10
N HIS A 238 17.90 -3.84 -10.08
CA HIS A 238 18.97 -3.39 -10.96
C HIS A 238 18.58 -2.14 -11.78
N VAL A 239 17.38 -2.13 -12.35
CA VAL A 239 16.86 -0.95 -13.08
C VAL A 239 16.72 0.27 -12.15
N PHE A 240 16.31 0.03 -10.91
CA PHE A 240 16.18 1.06 -9.87
C PHE A 240 17.52 1.65 -9.44
N THR A 241 18.56 0.81 -9.30
CA THR A 241 19.88 1.23 -8.79
C THR A 241 20.84 1.75 -9.85
N GLU A 242 20.67 1.40 -11.12
CA GLU A 242 21.57 1.82 -12.22
C GLU A 242 20.99 2.89 -13.14
N GLY A 243 19.85 3.48 -12.76
CA GLY A 243 19.27 4.58 -13.51
C GLY A 243 20.02 5.91 -13.31
N PRO A 244 19.66 6.95 -14.09
CA PRO A 244 20.38 8.22 -14.08
C PRO A 244 20.14 9.08 -12.82
N THR A 245 19.22 8.68 -11.94
CA THR A 245 18.89 9.41 -10.71
C THR A 245 19.07 8.52 -9.47
N GLU A 246 19.20 9.14 -8.30
CA GLU A 246 19.19 8.44 -7.01
C GLU A 246 17.77 7.97 -6.61
N SER A 247 16.73 8.30 -7.40
CA SER A 247 15.35 7.89 -7.15
C SER A 247 14.97 6.69 -8.03
N PRO A 248 14.81 5.48 -7.44
CA PRO A 248 14.32 4.29 -8.13
C PRO A 248 13.08 4.52 -8.98
N ALA A 249 12.08 5.18 -8.41
CA ALA A 249 10.79 5.31 -9.07
C ALA A 249 10.83 6.29 -10.26
N VAL A 250 11.65 7.35 -10.17
CA VAL A 250 11.94 8.22 -11.31
C VAL A 250 12.68 7.45 -12.41
N ASN A 251 13.69 6.65 -12.06
CA ASN A 251 14.40 5.81 -13.03
C ASN A 251 13.46 4.86 -13.79
N TRP A 252 12.46 4.33 -13.09
CA TRP A 252 11.45 3.45 -13.68
C TRP A 252 10.50 4.21 -14.62
N LEU A 253 9.99 5.37 -14.21
CA LEU A 253 9.18 6.24 -15.08
C LEU A 253 9.96 6.65 -16.34
N LEU A 254 11.22 7.06 -16.21
CA LEU A 254 12.07 7.40 -17.35
C LEU A 254 12.23 6.24 -18.32
N LYS A 255 12.35 5.01 -17.80
CA LYS A 255 12.43 3.81 -18.63
C LYS A 255 11.10 3.52 -19.34
N VAL A 256 9.98 3.52 -18.63
CA VAL A 256 8.66 3.25 -19.20
C VAL A 256 8.28 4.29 -20.24
N ALA A 257 8.60 5.57 -20.01
CA ALA A 257 8.38 6.62 -21.00
C ALA A 257 9.22 6.43 -22.27
N LYS A 258 10.48 5.99 -22.15
CA LYS A 258 11.32 5.61 -23.30
C LYS A 258 10.75 4.41 -24.05
N GLU A 259 10.29 3.39 -23.33
CA GLU A 259 9.63 2.22 -23.92
C GLU A 259 8.33 2.60 -24.63
N TYR A 260 7.56 3.56 -24.10
CA TYR A 260 6.32 4.03 -24.72
C TYR A 260 6.62 4.77 -26.02
N ARG A 261 7.61 5.66 -26.01
CA ARG A 261 8.12 6.35 -27.20
C ARG A 261 8.59 5.38 -28.29
N ASP A 262 9.21 4.26 -27.89
CA ASP A 262 9.69 3.22 -28.80
C ASP A 262 8.57 2.24 -29.24
N GLY A 263 7.33 2.43 -28.78
CA GLY A 263 6.19 1.55 -29.10
C GLY A 263 6.23 0.18 -28.42
N LYS A 264 7.05 0.02 -27.37
CA LYS A 264 7.24 -1.23 -26.62
C LYS A 264 6.26 -1.40 -25.45
N THR A 265 5.63 -0.31 -25.00
CA THR A 265 4.57 -0.33 -23.98
C THR A 265 3.38 0.52 -24.40
N GLN A 266 2.24 0.35 -23.73
CA GLN A 266 1.01 1.07 -24.02
C GLN A 266 0.89 2.33 -23.17
N GLY A 267 0.24 3.38 -23.70
CA GLY A 267 0.12 4.67 -23.02
C GLY A 267 -0.53 4.58 -21.64
N PHE A 268 -1.54 3.70 -21.47
CA PHE A 268 -2.21 3.51 -20.19
C PHE A 268 -1.26 3.06 -19.06
N VAL A 269 -0.19 2.31 -19.38
CA VAL A 269 0.80 1.86 -18.39
C VAL A 269 1.61 3.05 -17.90
N LEU A 270 2.12 3.89 -18.82
CA LEU A 270 2.83 5.12 -18.49
C LEU A 270 1.95 6.07 -17.67
N LYS A 271 0.70 6.26 -18.11
CA LYS A 271 -0.27 7.12 -17.42
C LYS A 271 -0.53 6.67 -15.99
N SER A 272 -0.87 5.39 -15.79
CA SER A 272 -1.19 4.85 -14.46
C SER A 272 -0.02 5.02 -13.50
N MET A 273 1.20 4.76 -13.98
CA MET A 273 2.41 4.96 -13.18
C MET A 273 2.68 6.43 -12.87
N ALA A 274 2.47 7.33 -13.84
CA ALA A 274 2.68 8.77 -13.64
C ALA A 274 1.64 9.35 -12.67
N GLU A 275 0.37 8.93 -12.75
CA GLU A 275 -0.70 9.32 -11.82
C GLU A 275 -0.40 8.85 -10.39
N GLU A 276 0.01 7.60 -10.22
CA GLU A 276 0.41 7.07 -8.91
C GLU A 276 1.58 7.86 -8.31
N HIS A 277 2.57 8.22 -9.13
CA HIS A 277 3.71 9.00 -8.68
C HIS A 277 3.37 10.47 -8.41
N LEU A 278 2.43 11.04 -9.17
CA LEU A 278 1.93 12.40 -8.97
C LEU A 278 1.23 12.52 -7.62
N GLU A 279 0.37 11.55 -7.29
CA GLU A 279 -0.32 11.52 -6.00
C GLU A 279 0.67 11.45 -4.83
N ARG A 280 1.70 10.59 -4.93
CA ARG A 280 2.76 10.51 -3.91
C ARG A 280 3.57 11.82 -3.80
N THR A 281 3.83 12.47 -4.93
CA THR A 281 4.57 13.74 -4.97
C THR A 281 3.78 14.86 -4.30
N ARG A 282 2.47 14.96 -4.59
CA ARG A 282 1.57 15.93 -3.96
C ARG A 282 1.48 15.72 -2.45
N LYS A 283 1.24 14.49 -2.03
CA LYS A 283 1.22 14.16 -0.60
C LYS A 283 2.53 14.53 0.08
N GLY A 284 3.66 14.24 -0.56
CA GLY A 284 4.96 14.60 0.01
C GLY A 284 5.21 16.13 0.06
N LEU A 285 4.62 16.92 -0.85
CA LEU A 285 4.63 18.38 -0.77
C LEU A 285 3.81 18.87 0.42
N GLU A 286 2.60 18.32 0.61
CA GLU A 286 1.75 18.60 1.78
C GLU A 286 2.44 18.24 3.10
N ASP A 287 3.17 17.12 3.13
CA ASP A 287 3.92 16.68 4.31
C ASP A 287 5.17 17.56 4.58
N LEU A 288 5.76 18.17 3.54
CA LEU A 288 6.96 19.01 3.65
C LEU A 288 6.65 20.46 4.06
N GLU A 289 5.47 20.98 3.72
CA GLU A 289 5.06 22.36 4.00
C GLU A 289 5.13 22.72 5.50
N PRO A 290 4.61 21.91 6.45
CA PRO A 290 4.76 22.19 7.88
C PRO A 290 6.22 22.19 8.35
N ALA A 291 7.08 21.36 7.74
CA ALA A 291 8.49 21.29 8.09
C ALA A 291 9.28 22.53 7.62
N LEU A 292 8.81 23.20 6.57
CA LEU A 292 9.35 24.47 6.09
C LEU A 292 8.87 25.66 6.91
N GLU A 293 7.64 25.61 7.41
CA GLU A 293 7.07 26.64 8.30
C GLU A 293 7.64 26.56 9.72
N ALA A 294 8.05 25.37 10.15
CA ALA A 294 8.77 25.19 11.40
C ALA A 294 10.14 25.89 11.30
N ASP A 295 10.47 26.74 12.28
CA ASP A 295 11.77 27.43 12.37
C ASP A 295 12.86 26.40 12.72
N LEU A 296 13.31 25.65 11.71
CA LEU A 296 14.34 24.62 11.84
C LEU A 296 15.71 25.31 11.95
N ASP A 297 16.23 25.37 13.18
CA ASP A 297 17.43 26.14 13.55
C ASP A 297 18.81 25.60 13.08
N PRO A 298 18.90 24.70 12.08
CA PRO A 298 20.09 24.60 11.24
C PRO A 298 19.77 24.97 9.78
N GLY A 299 20.42 26.02 9.27
CA GLY A 299 20.25 26.50 7.88
C GLY A 299 20.47 25.44 6.79
N VAL A 300 21.15 24.32 7.10
CA VAL A 300 21.26 23.15 6.21
C VAL A 300 19.90 22.47 5.98
N LEU A 301 19.08 22.29 7.02
CA LEU A 301 17.75 21.70 6.88
C LEU A 301 16.83 22.64 6.11
N THR A 302 16.91 23.95 6.35
CA THR A 302 16.12 24.94 5.60
C THR A 302 16.46 24.94 4.11
N GLU A 303 17.76 24.97 3.76
CA GLU A 303 18.21 24.97 2.37
C GLU A 303 17.84 23.68 1.65
N GLU A 304 18.08 22.53 2.26
CA GLU A 304 17.76 21.24 1.64
C GLU A 304 16.25 20.99 1.56
N SER A 305 15.45 21.39 2.57
CA SER A 305 13.98 21.31 2.47
C SER A 305 13.44 22.20 1.35
N ALA A 306 13.96 23.42 1.17
CA ALA A 306 13.56 24.28 0.05
C ALA A 306 13.93 23.65 -1.31
N ARG A 307 15.09 22.99 -1.38
CA ARG A 307 15.53 22.26 -2.57
C ARG A 307 14.68 21.01 -2.84
N MET A 308 14.23 20.32 -1.80
CA MET A 308 13.28 19.21 -1.92
C MET A 308 11.94 19.72 -2.47
N GLN A 309 11.42 20.84 -1.96
CA GLN A 309 10.18 21.45 -2.45
C GLN A 309 10.30 21.82 -3.93
N GLU A 310 11.32 22.56 -4.35
CA GLU A 310 11.54 22.94 -5.76
C GLU A 310 11.62 21.70 -6.67
N ALA A 311 12.32 20.65 -6.21
CA ALA A 311 12.42 19.40 -6.96
C ALA A 311 11.07 18.69 -7.07
N MET A 312 10.25 18.68 -6.02
CA MET A 312 8.94 18.02 -6.01
C MET A 312 7.91 18.77 -6.86
N GLU A 313 7.91 20.11 -6.84
CA GLU A 313 7.10 20.94 -7.75
C GLU A 313 7.48 20.66 -9.21
N GLY A 314 8.77 20.60 -9.52
CA GLY A 314 9.23 20.26 -10.86
C GLY A 314 8.94 18.80 -11.27
N LEU A 315 8.90 17.86 -10.31
CA LEU A 315 8.43 16.49 -10.55
C LEU A 315 6.93 16.48 -10.90
N GLU A 316 6.10 17.21 -10.16
CA GLU A 316 4.67 17.33 -10.45
C GLU A 316 4.43 17.83 -11.88
N ASP A 317 5.10 18.91 -12.29
CA ASP A 317 5.01 19.44 -13.65
C ASP A 317 5.40 18.40 -14.72
N ALA A 318 6.51 17.69 -14.50
CA ALA A 318 6.97 16.65 -15.42
C ALA A 318 6.00 15.45 -15.48
N LEU A 319 5.39 15.08 -14.36
CA LEU A 319 4.42 13.98 -14.28
C LEU A 319 3.12 14.34 -14.99
N LEU A 320 2.62 15.57 -14.84
CA LEU A 320 1.45 16.06 -15.58
C LEU A 320 1.70 16.05 -17.10
N ALA A 321 2.88 16.50 -17.54
CA ALA A 321 3.26 16.44 -18.95
C ALA A 321 3.38 14.99 -19.47
N LEU A 322 3.87 14.05 -18.65
CA LEU A 322 3.89 12.62 -19.00
C LEU A 322 2.50 12.01 -19.12
N ILE A 323 1.55 12.41 -18.25
CA ILE A 323 0.15 11.98 -18.35
C ILE A 323 -0.45 12.48 -19.66
N GLU A 324 -0.22 13.74 -20.01
CA GLU A 324 -0.66 14.29 -21.29
C GLU A 324 -0.02 13.57 -22.48
N TYR A 325 1.27 13.25 -22.41
CA TYR A 325 1.97 12.47 -23.45
C TYR A 325 1.39 11.07 -23.61
N ALA A 326 1.00 10.42 -22.52
CA ALA A 326 0.38 9.10 -22.53
C ALA A 326 -1.00 9.12 -23.21
N ASP A 327 -1.77 10.20 -23.06
CA ASP A 327 -3.07 10.40 -23.73
C ASP A 327 -2.92 10.92 -25.17
N ASN A 328 -1.81 11.59 -25.49
CA ASN A 328 -1.52 12.18 -26.80
C ASN A 328 -0.15 11.73 -27.34
N PRO A 329 -0.06 10.55 -27.98
CA PRO A 329 1.19 10.05 -28.57
C PRO A 329 1.79 10.94 -29.66
N ALA A 330 1.01 11.89 -30.21
CA ALA A 330 1.44 12.85 -31.23
C ALA A 330 2.00 14.16 -30.63
N MET A 331 2.22 14.21 -29.31
CA MET A 331 2.91 15.32 -28.65
C MET A 331 4.27 15.59 -29.31
N ASP A 332 4.67 16.86 -29.33
CA ASP A 332 5.95 17.28 -29.91
C ASP A 332 7.11 16.52 -29.23
N PRO A 333 7.97 15.82 -30.02
CA PRO A 333 9.13 15.11 -29.48
C PRO A 333 10.08 15.99 -28.66
N GLU A 334 10.16 17.29 -28.93
CA GLU A 334 10.97 18.23 -28.15
C GLU A 334 10.39 18.42 -26.74
N ILE A 335 9.06 18.59 -26.62
CA ILE A 335 8.36 18.67 -25.33
C ILE A 335 8.54 17.38 -24.53
N VAL A 336 8.46 16.21 -25.18
CA VAL A 336 8.68 14.93 -24.50
C VAL A 336 10.13 14.81 -24.01
N ALA A 337 11.11 15.23 -24.82
CA ALA A 337 12.50 15.22 -24.42
C ALA A 337 12.77 16.14 -23.23
N ASP A 338 12.21 17.35 -23.25
CA ASP A 338 12.31 18.32 -22.15
C ASP A 338 11.64 17.82 -20.87
N THR A 339 10.48 17.18 -21.00
CA THR A 339 9.75 16.56 -19.88
C THR A 339 10.60 15.47 -19.21
N LEU A 340 11.23 14.60 -20.00
CA LEU A 340 12.12 13.55 -19.46
C LEU A 340 13.38 14.13 -18.82
N ALA A 341 13.95 15.18 -19.39
CA ALA A 341 15.10 15.87 -18.82
C ALA A 341 14.77 16.57 -17.50
N LEU A 342 13.58 17.19 -17.41
CA LEU A 342 13.06 17.79 -16.18
C LEU A 342 12.85 16.72 -15.10
N LEU A 343 12.19 15.62 -15.45
CA LEU A 343 11.95 14.49 -14.55
C LEU A 343 13.27 13.93 -13.99
N GLU A 344 14.28 13.74 -14.85
CA GLU A 344 15.62 13.26 -14.44
C GLU A 344 16.32 14.26 -13.51
N SER A 345 16.34 15.54 -13.89
CA SER A 345 16.96 16.62 -13.11
C SER A 345 16.34 16.78 -11.72
N CYS A 346 15.01 16.80 -11.65
CA CYS A 346 14.30 16.89 -10.37
C CYS A 346 14.47 15.63 -9.53
N GLY A 347 14.47 14.44 -10.13
CA GLY A 347 14.78 13.19 -9.43
C GLY A 347 16.19 13.19 -8.80
N GLN A 348 17.20 13.71 -9.52
CA GLN A 348 18.56 13.89 -8.98
C GLN A 348 18.59 14.92 -7.84
N LYS A 349 17.95 16.08 -8.02
CA LYS A 349 17.89 17.12 -6.99
C LYS A 349 17.27 16.57 -5.71
N LEU A 350 16.09 15.94 -5.82
CA LEU A 350 15.36 15.38 -4.68
C LEU A 350 16.18 14.30 -3.96
N GLY A 351 16.75 13.35 -4.71
CA GLY A 351 17.57 12.29 -4.11
C GLY A 351 18.81 12.84 -3.40
N SER A 352 19.49 13.82 -4.00
CA SER A 352 20.65 14.45 -3.36
C SER A 352 20.29 15.24 -2.09
N ALA A 353 19.17 15.97 -2.12
CA ALA A 353 18.71 16.73 -0.96
C ALA A 353 18.30 15.79 0.18
N TYR A 354 17.59 14.71 -0.14
CA TYR A 354 17.24 13.66 0.81
C TYR A 354 18.48 13.03 1.46
N LEU A 355 19.50 12.66 0.66
CA LEU A 355 20.75 12.11 1.18
C LEU A 355 21.52 13.12 2.06
N ASN A 356 21.46 14.41 1.73
CA ASN A 356 22.05 15.46 2.54
C ASN A 356 21.32 15.62 3.88
N VAL A 357 19.98 15.62 3.89
CA VAL A 357 19.17 15.65 5.11
C VAL A 357 19.42 14.41 5.95
N GLN A 358 19.45 13.22 5.34
CA GLN A 358 19.76 11.97 6.03
C GLN A 358 21.16 12.02 6.64
N SER A 359 22.17 12.42 5.87
CA SER A 359 23.55 12.56 6.36
C SER A 359 23.66 13.60 7.47
N PHE A 360 22.92 14.70 7.37
CA PHE A 360 22.85 15.72 8.40
C PHE A 360 22.24 15.15 9.67
N ASN A 361 21.11 14.43 9.58
CA ASN A 361 20.47 13.79 10.72
C ASN A 361 21.34 12.71 11.37
N GLU A 362 22.09 11.94 10.57
CA GLU A 362 23.06 10.96 11.07
C GLU A 362 24.23 11.64 11.81
N ARG A 363 24.69 12.81 11.31
CA ARG A 363 25.76 13.61 11.93
C ARG A 363 25.30 14.50 13.08
N ALA A 364 24.03 14.86 13.11
CA ALA A 364 23.46 15.72 14.13
C ALA A 364 23.61 15.03 15.50
N GLY A 365 24.32 15.69 16.41
CA GLY A 365 24.67 15.13 17.72
C GLY A 365 25.97 14.32 17.75
N GLN A 366 26.67 14.09 16.63
CA GLN A 366 27.96 13.41 16.63
C GLN A 366 29.12 14.33 17.05
N VAL A 367 30.11 13.78 17.77
CA VAL A 367 31.32 14.47 18.23
C VAL A 367 32.49 14.21 17.28
N ILE A 368 32.98 15.26 16.62
CA ILE A 368 34.10 15.18 15.69
C ILE A 368 35.43 15.12 16.45
N CYS A 369 36.25 14.11 16.17
CA CYS A 369 37.59 14.01 16.75
C CYS A 369 38.52 15.11 16.22
N VAL A 370 38.98 16.01 17.10
CA VAL A 370 39.91 17.10 16.76
C VAL A 370 41.25 16.63 16.15
N HIS A 371 41.59 15.35 16.31
CA HIS A 371 42.86 14.80 15.84
C HIS A 371 42.79 14.08 14.50
N CYS A 372 41.77 13.25 14.28
CA CYS A 372 41.65 12.46 13.04
C CYS A 372 40.37 12.74 12.26
N GLN A 373 39.55 13.69 12.73
CA GLN A 373 38.28 14.10 12.14
C GLN A 373 37.22 13.00 12.01
N THR A 374 37.43 11.83 12.64
CA THR A 374 36.41 10.79 12.72
C THR A 374 35.24 11.29 13.54
N GLU A 375 34.04 11.18 12.98
CA GLU A 375 32.77 11.47 13.65
C GLU A 375 32.45 10.32 14.61
N ASN A 376 31.94 10.63 15.81
CA ASN A 376 31.66 9.62 16.82
C ASN A 376 30.28 9.83 17.42
N PRO A 377 29.56 8.75 17.79
CA PRO A 377 28.27 8.86 18.45
C PRO A 377 28.33 9.76 19.69
N PRO A 378 27.25 10.51 19.99
CA PRO A 378 27.15 11.25 21.25
C PRO A 378 27.44 10.32 22.44
N GLY A 379 28.15 10.83 23.45
CA GLY A 379 28.53 10.08 24.65
C GLY A 379 29.85 9.29 24.55
N THR A 380 30.43 9.10 23.36
CA THR A 380 31.73 8.43 23.24
C THR A 380 32.87 9.27 23.80
N ARG A 381 33.68 8.69 24.70
CA ARG A 381 34.82 9.38 25.35
C ARG A 381 36.12 9.28 24.56
N VAL A 382 36.21 8.32 23.65
CA VAL A 382 37.39 8.05 22.82
C VAL A 382 36.97 7.93 21.37
N CYS A 383 37.79 8.50 20.50
CA CYS A 383 37.59 8.44 19.06
C CYS A 383 37.71 7.00 18.58
N SER A 384 36.69 6.51 17.88
CA SER A 384 36.70 5.19 17.23
C SER A 384 37.85 5.02 16.23
N GLY A 385 38.23 6.09 15.52
CA GLY A 385 39.27 6.08 14.50
C GLY A 385 40.71 6.12 15.05
N CYS A 386 41.02 7.00 16.00
CA CYS A 386 42.39 7.20 16.49
C CYS A 386 42.61 6.88 17.98
N GLN A 387 41.56 6.44 18.68
CA GLN A 387 41.57 6.06 20.10
C GLN A 387 41.99 7.19 21.06
N ARG A 388 42.05 8.45 20.59
CA ARG A 388 42.31 9.63 21.43
C ARG A 388 41.03 10.11 22.08
N ARG A 389 41.15 10.72 23.27
CA ARG A 389 40.00 11.31 23.97
C ARG A 389 39.37 12.42 23.14
N LEU A 390 38.04 12.43 23.07
CA LEU A 390 37.26 13.46 22.41
C LEU A 390 37.07 14.66 23.33
N PRO A 391 36.94 15.89 22.81
CA PRO A 391 36.61 17.06 23.61
C PRO A 391 35.23 16.86 24.23
N GLN A 392 35.14 17.01 25.56
CA GLN A 392 33.83 17.08 26.21
C GLN A 392 33.38 18.54 26.18
N LEU A 393 32.30 18.80 25.45
CA LEU A 393 31.53 20.02 25.67
C LEU A 393 30.86 19.84 27.03
N GLU A 394 31.48 20.36 28.08
CA GLU A 394 30.82 20.52 29.37
C GLU A 394 29.58 21.38 29.15
N ALA A 395 28.39 20.82 29.36
CA ALA A 395 27.11 21.49 29.23
C ALA A 395 26.88 22.52 30.37
N GLY A 396 27.83 23.44 30.56
CA GLY A 396 27.89 24.36 31.69
C GLY A 396 28.39 25.77 31.33
N VAL A 397 28.53 26.11 30.05
CA VAL A 397 28.73 27.51 29.64
C VAL A 397 27.44 28.02 29.03
N THR A 398 26.73 28.80 29.83
CA THR A 398 25.55 29.61 29.51
C THR A 398 25.58 30.16 28.08
N ALA A 399 24.73 29.60 27.21
CA ALA A 399 24.22 30.33 26.06
C ALA A 399 23.19 31.34 26.60
N VAL A 400 23.64 32.57 26.79
CA VAL A 400 22.79 33.74 26.98
C VAL A 400 22.18 34.07 25.62
N GLU A 401 20.99 33.55 25.36
CA GLU A 401 19.84 34.20 24.68
C GLU A 401 18.74 33.14 24.48
N GLY A 402 17.53 33.47 24.92
CA GLY A 402 16.48 32.53 25.29
C GLY A 402 15.92 31.66 24.17
N GLY A 403 15.94 30.36 24.41
CA GLY A 403 15.22 29.30 23.69
C GLY A 403 15.66 27.94 24.24
N PRO A 404 14.75 26.97 24.48
CA PRO A 404 15.15 25.62 24.87
C PRO A 404 15.99 25.03 23.73
N ALA A 405 17.18 24.52 24.04
CA ALA A 405 18.14 24.04 23.06
C ALA A 405 17.51 23.00 22.09
N PRO A 406 17.37 23.30 20.79
CA PRO A 406 16.87 22.36 19.80
C PRO A 406 18.03 21.42 19.43
N GLY A 407 18.12 20.26 20.09
CA GLY A 407 19.23 19.35 19.80
C GLY A 407 19.48 18.23 20.80
N ALA A 408 18.73 18.12 21.89
CA ALA A 408 18.62 16.84 22.57
C ALA A 408 17.85 15.89 21.65
N SER A 409 18.58 15.18 20.79
CA SER A 409 18.06 14.08 20.00
C SER A 409 17.16 13.22 20.89
N GLN A 410 15.85 13.22 20.58
CA GLN A 410 14.92 12.29 21.21
C GLN A 410 15.39 10.90 20.78
N GLU A 411 16.17 10.23 21.63
CA GLU A 411 16.32 8.79 21.48
C GLU A 411 14.91 8.22 21.49
N ASN A 412 14.51 7.61 20.38
CA ASN A 412 13.24 6.93 20.24
C ASN A 412 13.28 5.68 21.13
N VAL A 413 13.04 5.86 22.44
CA VAL A 413 13.16 4.78 23.42
C VAL A 413 11.85 3.99 23.47
N MET A 414 11.86 2.77 22.96
CA MET A 414 10.75 1.84 23.14
C MET A 414 10.76 1.30 24.57
N THR A 415 9.83 1.75 25.42
CA THR A 415 9.71 1.21 26.79
C THR A 415 9.03 -0.15 26.79
N ASP A 416 9.28 -0.98 27.82
CA ASP A 416 8.63 -2.30 27.96
C ASP A 416 7.10 -2.21 27.94
N VAL A 417 6.53 -1.13 28.47
CA VAL A 417 5.09 -0.88 28.50
C VAL A 417 4.56 -0.61 27.09
N MET A 418 5.29 0.17 26.29
CA MET A 418 4.95 0.43 24.89
C MET A 418 5.07 -0.83 24.04
N GLN A 419 6.14 -1.61 24.24
CA GLN A 419 6.33 -2.86 23.53
C GLN A 419 5.20 -3.86 23.82
N ALA A 420 4.75 -3.95 25.07
CA ALA A 420 3.65 -4.83 25.46
C ALA A 420 2.34 -4.45 24.74
N ILE A 421 1.99 -3.16 24.69
CA ILE A 421 0.74 -2.75 24.03
C ILE A 421 0.81 -2.90 22.51
N PHE A 422 1.97 -2.65 21.89
CA PHE A 422 2.13 -2.85 20.45
C PHE A 422 2.09 -4.33 20.07
N ALA A 423 2.71 -5.20 20.88
CA ALA A 423 2.58 -6.64 20.71
C ALA A 423 1.12 -7.11 20.85
N ASP A 424 0.34 -6.51 21.76
CA ASP A 424 -1.08 -6.79 21.90
C ASP A 424 -1.88 -6.32 20.67
N CYS A 425 -1.59 -5.13 20.12
CA CYS A 425 -2.22 -4.65 18.90
C CYS A 425 -1.90 -5.55 17.69
N GLU A 426 -0.62 -5.93 17.52
CA GLU A 426 -0.20 -6.84 16.45
C GLU A 426 -0.85 -8.22 16.59
N ALA A 427 -0.93 -8.75 17.82
CA ALA A 427 -1.60 -10.01 18.07
C ALA A 427 -3.10 -9.92 17.73
N PHE A 428 -3.74 -8.78 17.98
CA PHE A 428 -5.15 -8.56 17.62
C PHE A 428 -5.34 -8.45 16.10
N GLU A 429 -4.53 -7.63 15.42
CA GLU A 429 -4.55 -7.46 13.96
C GLU A 429 -4.32 -8.79 13.23
N ASN A 430 -3.48 -9.66 13.78
CA ASN A 430 -3.19 -11.00 13.24
C ASN A 430 -4.19 -12.08 13.69
N GLY A 431 -5.25 -11.74 14.42
CA GLY A 431 -6.27 -12.68 14.90
C GLY A 431 -5.76 -13.68 15.95
N GLN A 432 -4.63 -13.40 16.61
CA GLN A 432 -4.03 -14.24 17.65
C GLN A 432 -4.67 -14.03 19.03
N ILE A 433 -5.32 -12.88 19.25
CA ILE A 433 -6.14 -12.61 20.44
C ILE A 433 -7.55 -12.19 20.04
N ALA A 434 -8.54 -12.65 20.81
CA ALA A 434 -9.93 -12.27 20.58
C ALA A 434 -10.15 -10.79 20.93
N LYS A 435 -11.14 -10.16 20.27
CA LYS A 435 -11.50 -8.75 20.50
C LYS A 435 -11.75 -8.45 21.97
N ASP A 436 -12.52 -9.29 22.67
CA ASP A 436 -12.85 -9.07 24.09
C ASP A 436 -11.60 -9.12 24.98
N ASP A 437 -10.65 -10.01 24.68
CA ASP A 437 -9.38 -10.11 25.40
C ASP A 437 -8.48 -8.89 25.14
N PHE A 438 -8.48 -8.38 23.91
CA PHE A 438 -7.75 -7.17 23.55
C PHE A 438 -8.34 -5.94 24.27
N LEU A 439 -9.65 -5.76 24.23
CA LEU A 439 -10.34 -4.67 24.92
C LEU A 439 -10.08 -4.70 26.43
N ALA A 440 -10.12 -5.89 27.06
CA ALA A 440 -9.81 -6.04 28.47
C ALA A 440 -8.35 -5.68 28.83
N LYS A 441 -7.41 -5.80 27.88
CA LYS A 441 -6.03 -5.34 28.07
C LYS A 441 -5.92 -3.82 27.97
N LEU A 442 -6.64 -3.19 27.02
CA LEU A 442 -6.71 -1.72 26.93
C LEU A 442 -7.30 -1.11 28.20
N ASP A 443 -8.37 -1.70 28.75
CA ASP A 443 -9.01 -1.22 29.99
C ASP A 443 -8.04 -1.25 31.20
N ARG A 444 -7.15 -2.25 31.26
CA ARG A 444 -6.11 -2.30 32.31
C ARG A 444 -5.11 -1.16 32.15
N ARG A 445 -4.73 -0.83 30.92
CA ARG A 445 -3.79 0.27 30.64
C ARG A 445 -4.41 1.62 30.93
N GLU A 446 -5.69 1.78 30.64
CA GLU A 446 -6.44 2.98 31.02
C GLU A 446 -6.46 3.16 32.54
N ALA A 447 -6.70 2.09 33.31
CA ALA A 447 -6.63 2.13 34.77
C ALA A 447 -5.22 2.50 35.29
N ASP A 448 -4.15 2.02 34.63
CA ASP A 448 -2.77 2.42 34.96
C ASP A 448 -2.55 3.94 34.73
N ILE A 449 -3.07 4.48 33.62
CA ILE A 449 -3.02 5.92 33.28
C ILE A 449 -3.83 6.75 34.29
N GLU A 450 -5.04 6.31 34.65
CA GLU A 450 -5.86 6.98 35.67
C GLU A 450 -5.16 7.00 37.04
N GLN A 451 -4.52 5.91 37.43
CA GLN A 451 -3.74 5.85 38.66
C GLN A 451 -2.53 6.80 38.62
N ALA A 452 -1.86 6.92 37.47
CA ALA A 452 -0.77 7.86 37.28
C ALA A 452 -1.26 9.31 37.36
N GLN A 453 -2.38 9.64 36.69
CA GLN A 453 -3.00 10.95 36.75
C GLN A 453 -3.38 11.33 38.18
N ALA A 454 -4.02 10.43 38.93
CA ALA A 454 -4.42 10.69 40.32
C ALA A 454 -3.23 10.94 41.26
N LYS A 455 -2.04 10.42 40.93
CA LYS A 455 -0.79 10.74 41.64
C LYS A 455 -0.20 12.08 41.21
N LEU A 456 -0.38 12.46 39.95
CA LEU A 456 0.13 13.69 39.35
C LEU A 456 -0.68 14.92 39.73
N ASP A 457 -2.01 14.81 39.80
CA ASP A 457 -2.94 15.90 40.12
C ASP A 457 -2.60 16.70 41.40
N PRO A 458 -2.22 16.07 42.54
CA PRO A 458 -1.84 16.80 43.74
C PRO A 458 -0.40 17.34 43.70
N MET A 459 0.39 17.00 42.68
CA MET A 459 1.76 17.51 42.57
C MET A 459 1.73 18.96 42.09
N MET A 460 2.41 19.81 42.85
CA MET A 460 2.64 21.20 42.52
C MET A 460 4.14 21.47 42.40
N PRO A 461 4.54 22.42 41.54
CA PRO A 461 5.92 22.90 41.55
C PRO A 461 6.29 23.42 42.95
N PRO A 462 7.57 23.31 43.34
CA PRO A 462 8.02 23.76 44.65
C PRO A 462 7.83 25.28 44.82
N GLU A 463 7.46 25.71 46.03
CA GLU A 463 7.34 27.14 46.34
C GLU A 463 8.73 27.80 46.37
N VAL A 464 8.87 28.93 45.68
CA VAL A 464 10.07 29.77 45.72
C VAL A 464 10.11 30.53 47.06
N PRO A 465 11.20 30.47 47.85
CA PRO A 465 11.31 31.20 49.11
C PRO A 465 11.16 32.72 48.93
N GLU A 466 10.47 33.41 49.85
CA GLU A 466 10.28 34.87 49.78
C GLU A 466 11.56 35.67 50.12
N GLU A 467 12.51 35.06 50.85
CA GLU A 467 13.74 35.71 51.29
C GLU A 467 14.96 34.78 51.14
N GLY A 468 16.04 35.29 50.56
CA GLY A 468 17.30 34.56 50.37
C GLY A 468 18.37 35.40 49.65
N PRO A 469 19.62 34.91 49.55
CA PRO A 469 20.62 35.48 48.65
C PRO A 469 20.09 35.52 47.20
N PRO A 470 20.36 36.57 46.41
CA PRO A 470 19.83 36.70 45.05
C PRO A 470 20.15 35.51 44.12
N GLU A 471 21.31 34.89 44.30
CA GLU A 471 21.73 33.71 43.53
C GLU A 471 20.88 32.47 43.87
N ASP A 472 20.52 32.29 45.14
CA ASP A 472 19.68 31.18 45.61
C ASP A 472 18.22 31.36 45.19
N LEU A 473 17.72 32.60 45.19
CA LEU A 473 16.37 32.93 44.71
C LEU A 473 16.22 32.67 43.21
N ALA A 474 17.19 33.11 42.41
CA ALA A 474 17.19 32.84 40.96
C ALA A 474 17.25 31.33 40.65
N ALA A 475 18.09 30.57 41.36
CA ALA A 475 18.16 29.12 41.20
C ALA A 475 16.86 28.42 41.62
N ALA A 476 16.16 28.92 42.64
CA ALA A 476 14.87 28.38 43.07
C ALA A 476 13.75 28.71 42.05
N GLU A 477 13.76 29.90 41.46
CA GLU A 477 12.84 30.28 40.36
C GLU A 477 13.05 29.40 39.13
N ASP A 478 14.30 29.20 38.70
CA ASP A 478 14.64 28.33 37.57
C ASP A 478 14.21 26.88 37.83
N PHE A 479 14.43 26.37 39.04
CA PHE A 479 14.01 25.01 39.40
C PHE A 479 12.48 24.85 39.45
N ALA A 480 11.77 25.84 39.98
CA ALA A 480 10.31 25.83 40.02
C ALA A 480 9.71 25.83 38.61
N ALA A 481 10.29 26.62 37.68
CA ALA A 481 9.88 26.63 36.28
C ALA A 481 10.13 25.27 35.58
N ILE A 482 11.31 24.67 35.78
CA ILE A 482 11.62 23.34 35.24
C ILE A 482 10.65 22.28 35.78
N ALA A 483 10.30 22.35 37.07
CA ALA A 483 9.34 21.43 37.67
C ALA A 483 7.92 21.62 37.12
N GLU A 484 7.50 22.87 36.87
CA GLU A 484 6.22 23.18 36.22
C GLU A 484 6.16 22.60 34.80
N ASP A 485 7.18 22.85 33.98
CA ASP A 485 7.29 22.31 32.62
C ASP A 485 7.27 20.77 32.61
N ALA A 486 7.95 20.13 33.57
CA ALA A 486 7.96 18.68 33.70
C ALA A 486 6.58 18.12 34.09
N LEU A 487 5.85 18.79 34.97
CA LEU A 487 4.49 18.39 35.35
C LEU A 487 3.52 18.55 34.17
N ASP A 488 3.63 19.62 33.40
CA ASP A 488 2.81 19.85 32.20
C ASP A 488 3.11 18.83 31.10
N LEU A 489 4.39 18.50 30.90
CA LEU A 489 4.80 17.47 29.95
C LEU A 489 4.27 16.08 30.35
N LEU A 490 4.25 15.75 31.65
CA LEU A 490 3.63 14.52 32.16
C LEU A 490 2.11 14.50 31.91
N ARG A 491 1.41 15.62 32.17
CA ARG A 491 -0.04 15.71 31.94
C ARG A 491 -0.37 15.50 30.46
N ALA A 492 0.35 16.19 29.57
CA ALA A 492 0.20 16.03 28.13
C ALA A 492 0.50 14.59 27.68
N GLY A 493 1.53 13.96 28.26
CA GLY A 493 1.88 12.58 27.97
C GLY A 493 0.78 11.58 28.37
N LEU A 494 0.18 11.75 29.54
CA LEU A 494 -0.93 10.91 30.01
C LEU A 494 -2.20 11.12 29.16
N GLU A 495 -2.48 12.34 28.73
CA GLU A 495 -3.61 12.66 27.86
C GLU A 495 -3.47 11.98 26.49
N GLU A 496 -2.31 12.09 25.84
CA GLU A 496 -2.05 11.44 24.55
C GLU A 496 -2.08 9.91 24.64
N CYS A 497 -1.58 9.33 25.74
CA CYS A 497 -1.74 7.90 25.95
C CYS A 497 -3.20 7.49 26.06
N ARG A 498 -4.04 8.28 26.74
CA ARG A 498 -5.48 8.02 26.86
C ARG A 498 -6.17 8.10 25.50
N GLU A 499 -5.92 9.16 24.73
CA GLU A 499 -6.46 9.31 23.37
C GLU A 499 -6.00 8.17 22.45
N GLY A 500 -4.74 7.75 22.57
CA GLY A 500 -4.20 6.60 21.86
C GLY A 500 -4.97 5.30 22.16
N LEU A 501 -5.29 5.04 23.43
CA LEU A 501 -6.10 3.87 23.82
C LEU A 501 -7.53 3.94 23.25
N ASP A 502 -8.15 5.12 23.23
CA ASP A 502 -9.49 5.31 22.68
C ASP A 502 -9.55 5.02 21.18
N HIS A 503 -8.55 5.47 20.42
CA HIS A 503 -8.45 5.14 19.00
C HIS A 503 -8.21 3.64 18.76
N MET A 504 -7.37 2.97 19.57
CA MET A 504 -7.19 1.51 19.48
C MET A 504 -8.50 0.76 19.77
N ARG A 505 -9.29 1.23 20.75
CA ARG A 505 -10.60 0.68 21.09
C ARG A 505 -11.62 0.86 19.97
N GLN A 506 -11.64 2.04 19.36
CA GLN A 506 -12.49 2.33 18.20
C GLN A 506 -12.08 1.47 16.99
N ALA A 507 -10.77 1.36 16.73
CA ALA A 507 -10.21 0.52 15.67
C ALA A 507 -10.63 -0.95 15.80
N ALA A 508 -10.53 -1.51 17.01
CA ALA A 508 -10.98 -2.87 17.29
C ALA A 508 -12.50 -3.05 17.17
N THR A 509 -13.27 -1.97 17.32
CA THR A 509 -14.73 -2.00 17.20
C THR A 509 -15.20 -1.92 15.76
N GLU A 510 -14.57 -1.05 14.98
CA GLU A 510 -14.93 -0.74 13.59
C GLU A 510 -14.13 -1.55 12.56
N ASN A 511 -13.14 -2.34 13.01
CA ASN A 511 -12.19 -3.05 12.17
C ASN A 511 -11.42 -2.10 11.23
N ASN A 512 -10.95 -0.97 11.77
CA ASN A 512 -10.31 0.09 11.01
C ASN A 512 -8.80 0.18 11.31
N PRO A 513 -7.92 -0.19 10.37
CA PRO A 513 -6.46 -0.20 10.59
C PRO A 513 -5.85 1.20 10.73
N ASP A 514 -6.45 2.23 10.12
CA ASP A 514 -5.94 3.60 10.21
C ASP A 514 -6.09 4.17 11.63
N LEU A 515 -7.23 3.89 12.27
CA LEU A 515 -7.44 4.22 13.69
C LEU A 515 -6.46 3.46 14.59
N MET A 516 -6.11 2.22 14.26
CA MET A 516 -5.13 1.44 15.02
C MET A 516 -3.73 2.07 14.92
N SER A 517 -3.31 2.43 13.72
CA SER A 517 -2.03 3.11 13.47
C SER A 517 -1.95 4.46 14.19
N ARG A 518 -3.02 5.27 14.09
CA ARG A 518 -3.12 6.54 14.79
C ARG A 518 -3.07 6.37 16.31
N GLY A 519 -3.77 5.38 16.85
CA GLY A 519 -3.73 5.04 18.26
C GLY A 519 -2.32 4.67 18.74
N LYS A 520 -1.61 3.82 17.99
CA LYS A 520 -0.19 3.45 18.27
C LYS A 520 0.71 4.68 18.30
N GLN A 521 0.55 5.61 17.36
CA GLN A 521 1.34 6.83 17.28
C GLN A 521 1.10 7.78 18.47
N LEU A 522 -0.16 8.03 18.85
CA LEU A 522 -0.48 8.87 20.00
C LEU A 522 0.05 8.26 21.31
N TYR A 523 -0.13 6.95 21.49
CA TYR A 523 0.39 6.25 22.65
C TYR A 523 1.92 6.29 22.72
N TYR A 524 2.59 6.19 21.56
CA TYR A 524 4.03 6.35 21.44
C TYR A 524 4.48 7.74 21.91
N ASN A 525 3.89 8.80 21.35
CA ASN A 525 4.22 10.19 21.66
C ASN A 525 4.03 10.49 23.15
N GLY A 526 2.88 10.07 23.72
CA GLY A 526 2.60 10.26 25.14
C GLY A 526 3.60 9.55 26.03
N SER A 527 4.00 8.33 25.65
CA SER A 527 5.01 7.56 26.39
C SER A 527 6.41 8.18 26.31
N GLN A 528 6.80 8.78 25.17
CA GLN A 528 8.07 9.51 25.06
C GLN A 528 8.12 10.72 25.99
N LYS A 529 7.02 11.49 26.09
CA LYS A 529 6.93 12.63 27.02
C LYS A 529 7.12 12.20 28.47
N MET A 530 6.46 11.10 28.88
CA MET A 530 6.65 10.55 30.23
C MET A 530 8.07 10.05 30.48
N TRP A 531 8.70 9.44 29.48
CA TRP A 531 10.10 8.99 29.57
C TRP A 531 11.07 10.16 29.72
N GLN A 532 10.87 11.26 28.97
CA GLN A 532 11.69 12.47 29.06
C GLN A 532 11.71 13.05 30.48
N VAL A 533 10.53 13.12 31.13
CA VAL A 533 10.43 13.62 32.50
C VAL A 533 11.09 12.67 33.51
N ARG A 534 10.96 11.35 33.33
CA ARG A 534 11.66 10.38 34.18
C ARG A 534 13.18 10.51 34.09
N ARG A 535 13.72 10.88 32.93
CA ARG A 535 15.16 11.13 32.76
C ARG A 535 15.60 12.40 33.49
N LEU A 536 14.76 13.43 33.47
CA LEU A 536 14.97 14.66 34.23
C LEU A 536 15.03 14.36 35.74
N ASP A 537 14.08 13.58 36.25
CA ASP A 537 14.01 13.14 37.65
C ASP A 537 15.29 12.39 38.08
N GLN A 538 15.76 11.45 37.26
CA GLN A 538 17.02 10.73 37.51
C GLN A 538 18.25 11.65 37.50
N ALA A 539 18.27 12.66 36.64
CA ALA A 539 19.36 13.64 36.59
C ALA A 539 19.36 14.53 37.84
N VAL A 540 18.18 14.92 38.32
CA VAL A 540 18.00 15.71 39.55
C VAL A 540 18.40 14.90 40.78
N ASP A 541 17.99 13.64 40.90
CA ASP A 541 18.37 12.73 41.99
C ASP A 541 19.89 12.48 42.02
N ALA A 542 20.51 12.28 40.85
CA ALA A 542 21.95 12.11 40.72
C ALA A 542 22.73 13.36 41.16
N TYR A 543 22.22 14.54 40.83
CA TYR A 543 22.76 15.82 41.27
C TYR A 543 22.62 16.02 42.80
N ALA A 544 21.44 15.72 43.36
CA ALA A 544 21.14 15.85 44.79
C ALA A 544 21.96 14.88 45.67
N ALA A 545 22.33 13.71 45.15
CA ALA A 545 23.16 12.73 45.85
C ALA A 545 24.65 13.13 45.97
N GLY A 546 25.05 14.29 45.44
CA GLY A 546 26.43 14.80 45.54
C GLY A 546 27.42 14.11 44.58
N GLY A 547 26.92 13.43 43.55
CA GLY A 547 27.77 12.95 42.46
C GLY A 547 28.37 14.14 41.72
N SER A 548 29.70 14.23 41.65
CA SER A 548 30.31 15.18 40.73
C SER A 548 29.86 14.82 39.31
N THR A 549 29.79 15.82 38.44
CA THR A 549 29.42 15.71 37.01
C THR A 549 30.21 14.64 36.22
N GLU A 550 31.28 14.07 36.80
CA GLU A 550 32.05 12.95 36.23
C GLU A 550 31.39 11.56 36.38
N GLU A 551 30.53 11.33 37.39
CA GLU A 551 29.84 10.03 37.62
C GLU A 551 28.53 9.87 36.82
N MET A 552 27.95 10.96 36.31
CA MET A 552 26.70 10.93 35.52
C MET A 552 26.84 10.27 34.13
N VAL A 553 28.07 10.12 33.62
CA VAL A 553 28.33 9.63 32.25
C VAL A 553 28.50 8.10 32.18
N ASP A 554 28.62 7.40 33.32
CA ASP A 554 28.83 5.93 33.34
C ASP A 554 27.52 5.12 33.47
N LEU A 555 26.38 5.77 33.69
CA LEU A 555 25.06 5.12 33.77
C LEU A 555 24.32 5.06 32.42
N SER A 556 24.85 5.67 31.36
CA SER A 556 24.29 5.63 30.00
C SER A 556 24.84 4.48 29.14
N GLY A 557 25.48 3.48 29.76
CA GLY A 557 26.15 2.36 29.08
C GLY A 557 25.72 0.96 29.57
N ALA A 558 24.60 0.84 30.28
CA ALA A 558 24.09 -0.43 30.80
C ALA A 558 22.61 -0.66 30.41
#